data_AF-A0A916R4Y3-F1
#
_entry.id   AF-A0A916R4Y3-F1
#
_cell.length_a   1.000
_cell.length_b   1.000
_cell.length_c   1.000
_cell.angle_alpha   90.00
_cell.angle_beta   90.00
_cell.angle_gamma   90.00
#
_symmetry.space_group_name_H-M   'P 1'
#
loop_
_entity.id
_entity.type
_entity.pdbx_description
1 polymer ?
#
loop_
_entity_poly.entity_id
_entity_poly.type
_entity_poly.pdbx_seq_one_letter_code
_entity_poly.pdbx_strand_id
1 'polypeptide(L)'
;MSIADREADFYDLFACCEHLGSDFLIRAVQNRRLAGCEQGLWETLKSVEPQGTIMVEVKRNPTRPARKAALTIRYTTVTLQPPQNRAKKEQLAPLTLQAIFSQRS
;
A
#
# COMPACT_ATOMS: atom_id res chain seq x y z
N MET A 1 -7.81 -14.95 1.35
CA MET A 1 -7.54 -13.51 1.31
C MET A 1 -7.47 -12.97 2.73
N SER A 2 -6.33 -12.40 3.12
CA SER A 2 -6.14 -11.77 4.43
C SER A 2 -6.27 -10.26 4.32
N ILE A 3 -7.12 -9.64 5.13
CA ILE A 3 -7.26 -8.17 5.22
C ILE A 3 -6.69 -7.74 6.57
N ALA A 4 -5.69 -6.87 6.57
CA ALA A 4 -5.07 -6.40 7.80
C ALA A 4 -4.79 -4.89 7.78
N ASP A 5 -4.90 -4.27 8.95
CA ASP A 5 -4.69 -2.83 9.12
C ASP A 5 -3.20 -2.51 9.33
N ARG A 6 -2.91 -1.27 9.69
CA ARG A 6 -1.57 -0.64 9.82
C ARG A 6 -0.51 -1.47 10.56
N GLU A 7 -0.91 -2.29 11.53
CA GLU A 7 0.01 -3.13 12.32
C GLU A 7 0.65 -4.24 11.49
N ALA A 8 0.02 -4.63 10.39
CA ALA A 8 0.49 -5.66 9.47
C ALA A 8 1.43 -5.10 8.38
N ASP A 9 1.78 -3.81 8.42
CA ASP A 9 2.69 -3.18 7.45
C ASP A 9 4.16 -3.50 7.75
N PHE A 10 4.52 -4.79 7.74
CA PHE A 10 5.89 -5.26 7.83
C PHE A 10 6.22 -6.24 6.70
N TYR A 11 7.46 -6.15 6.19
CA TYR A 11 7.88 -6.82 4.96
C TYR A 11 7.80 -8.35 5.05
N ASP A 12 8.06 -8.93 6.23
CA ASP A 12 8.02 -10.39 6.42
C ASP A 12 6.64 -10.98 6.17
N LEU A 13 5.57 -10.24 6.50
CA LEU A 13 4.22 -10.72 6.22
C LEU A 13 3.99 -10.83 4.72
N PHE A 14 4.42 -9.84 3.94
CA PHE A 14 4.28 -9.87 2.48
C PHE A 14 5.06 -11.04 1.89
N ALA A 15 6.30 -11.25 2.33
CA ALA A 15 7.14 -12.34 1.86
C ALA A 15 6.56 -13.71 2.23
N CYS A 16 5.99 -13.84 3.43
CA CYS A 16 5.31 -15.05 3.88
C CYS A 16 4.06 -15.33 3.04
N CYS A 17 3.21 -14.32 2.81
CA CYS A 17 2.02 -14.46 1.97
C CYS A 17 2.37 -14.83 0.53
N GLU A 18 3.41 -14.21 -0.04
CA GLU A 18 3.93 -14.54 -1.38
C GLU A 18 4.39 -16.00 -1.44
N HIS A 19 5.18 -16.44 -0.45
CA HIS A 19 5.66 -17.82 -0.36
C HIS A 19 4.53 -18.84 -0.23
N LEU A 20 3.46 -18.49 0.49
CA LEU A 20 2.26 -19.31 0.66
C LEU A 20 1.26 -19.19 -0.50
N GLY A 21 1.54 -18.35 -1.52
CA GLY A 21 0.62 -18.10 -2.64
C GLY A 21 -0.73 -17.53 -2.20
N SER A 22 -0.76 -16.76 -1.11
CA SER A 22 -1.98 -16.26 -0.48
C SER A 22 -2.23 -14.79 -0.79
N ASP A 23 -3.43 -14.45 -1.27
CA ASP A 23 -3.84 -13.06 -1.49
C ASP A 23 -3.96 -12.26 -0.18
N PHE A 24 -3.52 -11.01 -0.20
CA PHE A 24 -3.63 -10.10 0.94
C PHE A 24 -3.95 -8.65 0.52
N LEU A 25 -4.57 -7.90 1.43
CA LEU A 25 -4.77 -6.46 1.34
C LEU A 25 -4.36 -5.82 2.66
N ILE A 26 -3.29 -5.01 2.61
CA ILE A 26 -2.69 -4.41 3.80
C ILE A 26 -2.62 -2.90 3.64
N ARG A 27 -3.02 -2.19 4.70
CA ARG A 27 -2.93 -0.73 4.73
C ARG A 27 -1.49 -0.30 4.99
N ALA A 28 -0.83 0.19 3.94
CA ALA A 28 0.54 0.67 4.03
C ALA A 28 0.67 1.97 4.87
N VAL A 29 1.79 2.09 5.58
CA VAL A 29 2.16 3.19 6.51
C VAL A 29 3.61 3.63 6.28
N GLN A 30 4.51 2.71 5.96
CA GLN A 30 5.91 2.98 5.69
C GLN A 30 6.11 3.50 4.26
N ASN A 31 6.95 4.54 4.09
CA ASN A 31 7.43 4.90 2.75
C ASN A 31 8.49 3.89 2.31
N ARG A 32 8.07 2.88 1.56
CA ARG A 32 8.94 1.77 1.16
C ARG A 32 9.77 2.15 -0.06
N ARG A 33 10.99 1.59 -0.12
CA ARG A 33 11.85 1.73 -1.30
C ARG A 33 11.39 0.80 -2.41
N LEU A 34 11.47 1.28 -3.64
CA LEU A 34 11.11 0.52 -4.82
C LEU A 34 12.35 0.11 -5.63
N ALA A 35 12.29 -1.02 -6.31
CA ALA A 35 13.30 -1.43 -7.27
C ALA A 35 13.25 -0.52 -8.49
N GLY A 36 14.41 -0.02 -8.95
CA GLY A 36 14.48 0.80 -10.16
C GLY A 36 13.89 2.21 -10.04
N CYS A 37 13.50 2.66 -8.84
CA CYS A 37 13.09 4.04 -8.59
C CYS A 37 13.95 4.68 -7.51
N GLU A 38 14.32 5.95 -7.72
CA GLU A 38 14.97 6.78 -6.69
C GLU A 38 13.96 7.25 -5.64
N GLN A 39 12.70 7.36 -6.03
CA GLN A 39 11.58 7.79 -5.20
C GLN A 39 11.04 6.65 -4.33
N GLY A 40 10.46 7.02 -3.19
CA GLY A 40 9.72 6.09 -2.34
C GLY A 40 8.32 5.80 -2.86
N LEU A 41 7.68 4.78 -2.28
CA LEU A 41 6.33 4.33 -2.59
C LEU A 41 5.32 5.48 -2.67
N TRP A 42 5.36 6.44 -1.74
CA TRP A 42 4.38 7.53 -1.71
C TRP A 42 4.53 8.50 -2.87
N GLU A 43 5.76 8.89 -3.18
CA GLU A 43 6.06 9.80 -4.29
C GLU A 43 5.70 9.14 -5.62
N THR A 44 6.07 7.86 -5.81
CA THR A 44 5.70 7.08 -6.99
C THR A 44 4.18 6.97 -7.14
N LEU A 45 3.44 6.68 -6.06
CA LEU A 45 1.98 6.57 -6.14
C LEU A 45 1.28 7.91 -6.41
N LYS A 46 1.87 9.03 -5.98
CA LYS A 46 1.33 10.37 -6.27
C LYS A 46 1.59 10.82 -7.70
N SER A 47 2.67 10.35 -8.33
CA SER A 47 3.01 10.68 -9.73
C SER A 47 2.21 9.88 -10.76
N VAL A 48 1.63 8.74 -10.36
CA VAL A 48 0.71 7.97 -11.19
C VAL A 48 -0.52 8.81 -11.54
N GLU A 49 -0.94 8.77 -12.80
CA GLU A 49 -2.15 9.46 -13.24
C GLU A 49 -3.39 8.87 -12.54
N PRO A 50 -4.36 9.71 -12.11
CA PRO A 50 -5.64 9.25 -11.60
C PRO A 50 -6.30 8.21 -12.51
N GLN A 51 -6.59 7.04 -11.95
CA GLN A 51 -7.27 5.95 -12.68
C GLN A 51 -8.79 6.03 -12.53
N GLY A 52 -9.29 6.83 -11.59
CA GLY A 52 -10.71 7.09 -11.42
C GLY A 52 -11.04 7.79 -10.10
N THR A 53 -12.33 8.06 -9.91
CA THR A 53 -12.86 8.65 -8.68
C THR A 53 -13.99 7.76 -8.16
N ILE A 54 -13.96 7.46 -6.86
CA ILE A 54 -15.02 6.73 -6.17
C ILE A 54 -15.74 7.65 -5.19
N MET A 55 -17.05 7.47 -5.06
CA MET A 55 -17.87 8.16 -4.07
C MET A 55 -18.11 7.25 -2.87
N VAL A 56 -17.66 7.65 -1.69
CA VAL A 56 -17.84 6.89 -0.45
C VAL A 56 -18.80 7.62 0.47
N GLU A 57 -19.78 6.90 0.99
CA GLU A 57 -20.66 7.41 2.04
C GLU A 57 -19.99 7.25 3.40
N VAL A 58 -19.70 8.39 4.03
CA VAL A 58 -19.15 8.44 5.39
C VAL A 58 -20.33 8.56 6.35
N LYS A 59 -20.54 7.53 7.16
CA LYS A 59 -21.58 7.51 8.20
C LYS A 59 -21.34 8.63 9.22
N ARG A 60 -22.41 9.09 9.87
CA ARG A 60 -22.31 10.06 10.97
C ARG A 60 -21.46 9.51 12.10
N ASN A 61 -20.77 10.39 12.83
CA ASN A 61 -20.20 10.11 14.14
C ASN A 61 -20.56 11.26 15.10
N PRO A 62 -20.25 11.18 16.41
CA PRO A 62 -20.65 12.21 17.38
C PRO A 62 -20.16 13.63 17.06
N THR A 63 -19.11 13.77 16.24
CA THR A 63 -18.48 15.06 15.92
C THR A 63 -18.69 15.50 14.48
N ARG A 64 -19.27 14.66 13.60
CA ARG A 64 -19.39 14.93 12.15
C ARG A 64 -20.67 14.35 11.55
N PRO A 65 -21.42 15.13 10.75
CA PRO A 65 -22.60 14.62 10.05
C PRO A 65 -22.22 13.61 8.96
N ALA A 66 -23.20 12.81 8.54
CA ALA A 66 -23.05 11.95 7.39
C ALA A 66 -22.76 12.79 6.14
N ARG A 67 -21.85 12.32 5.29
CA ARG A 67 -21.45 13.05 4.08
C ARG A 67 -20.98 12.09 3.00
N LYS A 68 -21.04 12.53 1.75
CA LYS A 68 -20.36 11.87 0.63
C LYS A 68 -18.93 12.40 0.50
N ALA A 69 -18.00 11.53 0.16
CA ALA A 69 -16.59 11.85 -0.06
C ALA A 69 -16.14 11.32 -1.41
N ALA A 70 -15.68 12.20 -2.29
CA ALA A 70 -14.98 11.81 -3.51
C ALA A 70 -13.54 11.41 -3.16
N LEU A 71 -13.12 10.22 -3.58
CA LEU A 71 -11.75 9.75 -3.48
C LEU A 71 -11.20 9.49 -4.87
N THR A 72 -10.09 10.14 -5.20
CA THR A 72 -9.30 9.82 -6.38
C THR A 72 -8.45 8.59 -6.11
N ILE A 73 -8.54 7.61 -6.99
CA ILE A 73 -7.81 6.34 -6.93
C ILE A 73 -6.68 6.36 -7.95
N ARG A 74 -5.51 5.90 -7.51
CA ARG A 74 -4.34 5.61 -8.33
C ARG A 74 -3.87 4.21 -7.99
N TYR A 75 -3.42 3.46 -8.98
CA TYR A 75 -2.79 2.18 -8.73
C TYR A 75 -1.74 1.89 -9.78
N THR A 76 -0.72 1.14 -9.38
CA THR A 76 0.33 0.67 -10.28
C THR A 76 1.00 -0.57 -9.68
N THR A 77 1.69 -1.34 -10.51
CA THR A 77 2.56 -2.43 -10.07
C THR A 77 3.88 -1.84 -9.57
N VAL A 78 4.33 -2.26 -8.40
CA VAL A 78 5.62 -1.83 -7.82
C VAL A 78 6.39 -3.03 -7.33
N THR A 79 7.72 -2.95 -7.34
CA THR A 79 8.58 -3.94 -6.72
C THR A 79 9.21 -3.36 -5.45
N LEU A 80 8.76 -3.82 -4.29
CA LEU A 80 9.28 -3.39 -2.98
C LEU A 80 10.65 -4.00 -2.73
N GLN A 81 11.57 -3.19 -2.21
CA GLN A 81 12.87 -3.65 -1.72
C GLN A 81 12.78 -4.07 -0.24
N PRO A 82 13.49 -5.13 0.17
CA PRO A 82 13.59 -5.50 1.58
C PRO A 82 14.24 -4.37 2.40
N PRO A 83 13.95 -4.27 3.72
CA PRO A 83 14.61 -3.31 4.59
C PRO A 83 16.14 -3.49 4.60
N GLN A 84 16.90 -2.38 4.55
CA GLN A 84 18.37 -2.41 4.46
C GLN A 84 19.06 -2.94 5.72
N ASN A 85 18.44 -2.82 6.89
CA ASN A 85 19.06 -3.13 8.18
C ASN A 85 19.03 -4.63 8.53
N ARG A 86 18.84 -5.52 7.53
CA ARG A 86 18.84 -6.97 7.74
C ARG A 86 20.23 -7.56 7.56
N ALA A 87 20.55 -8.57 8.37
CA ALA A 87 21.76 -9.34 8.18
C ALA A 87 21.75 -10.00 6.79
N LYS A 88 22.93 -10.16 6.15
CA LYS A 88 23.05 -10.75 4.80
C LYS A 88 22.38 -12.12 4.67
N LYS A 89 22.31 -12.89 5.77
CA LYS A 89 21.68 -14.22 5.81
C LYS A 89 20.15 -14.19 5.86
N GLU A 90 19.55 -13.02 6.07
CA GLU A 90 18.10 -12.79 6.21
C GLU A 90 17.54 -11.92 5.07
N GLN A 91 18.30 -11.78 3.98
CA GLN A 91 17.89 -10.98 2.84
C GLN A 91 16.76 -11.69 2.10
N LEU A 92 15.55 -11.18 2.29
CA LEU A 92 14.38 -11.55 1.50
C LEU A 92 14.50 -10.97 0.09
N ALA A 93 13.93 -11.68 -0.90
CA ALA A 93 13.88 -11.19 -2.27
C ALA A 93 12.96 -9.95 -2.38
N PRO A 94 13.21 -9.03 -3.34
CA PRO A 94 12.25 -7.99 -3.71
C PRO A 94 10.89 -8.59 -4.07
N LEU A 95 9.80 -7.92 -3.68
CA LEU A 95 8.43 -8.40 -3.89
C LEU A 95 7.67 -7.49 -4.84
N THR A 96 7.05 -8.07 -5.88
CA THR A 96 6.25 -7.31 -6.84
C THR A 96 4.78 -7.37 -6.46
N LEU A 97 4.18 -6.22 -6.17
CA LEU A 97 2.81 -6.11 -5.64
C LEU A 97 2.03 -5.03 -6.37
N GLN A 98 0.70 -5.12 -6.31
CA GLN A 98 -0.18 -4.01 -6.67
C GLN A 98 -0.24 -3.01 -5.52
N ALA A 99 0.10 -1.75 -5.80
CA ALA A 99 -0.03 -0.67 -4.86
C ALA A 99 -1.22 0.23 -5.25
N ILE A 100 -2.11 0.48 -4.29
CA ILE A 100 -3.33 1.28 -4.47
C ILE A 100 -3.25 2.49 -3.53
N PHE A 101 -3.41 3.68 -4.10
CA PHE A 101 -3.42 4.94 -3.38
C PHE A 101 -4.76 5.65 -3.56
N SER A 102 -5.39 5.98 -2.44
CA SER A 102 -6.62 6.77 -2.42
C SER A 102 -6.37 8.08 -1.70
N GLN A 103 -6.75 9.20 -2.32
CA GLN A 103 -6.76 10.50 -1.66
C GLN A 103 -8.10 11.18 -1.88
N ARG A 104 -8.46 12.09 -0.99
CA ARG A 104 -9.64 12.94 -1.20
C ARG A 104 -9.37 13.85 -2.40
N SER A 105 -10.35 13.93 -3.32
CA SER A 105 -10.34 14.87 -4.43
C SER A 105 -10.45 16.31 -3.94
#